data_AF-A0A257MRM3-F1
#
_entry.id   AF-A0A257MRM3-F1
#
_cell.length_a   1.000
_cell.length_b   1.000
_cell.length_c   1.000
_cell.angle_alpha   90.00
_cell.angle_beta   90.00
_cell.angle_gamma   90.00
#
_symmetry.space_group_name_H-M   'P 1'
#
loop_
_entity.id
_entity.type
_entity.pdbx_description
1 polymer ?
#
loop_
_entity_poly.entity_id
_entity_poly.type
_entity_poly.pdbx_seq_one_letter_code
_entity_poly.pdbx_strand_id
1 'polypeptide(L)' 'MGQGEEAEEGTFRRGSGIITHYFREGEIAAMFSGLKIDLIRTHGWRMKIRGEELVRSEVEGVLVKVEQNPSERTMN' A
#
# COMPACT_ATOMS: atom_id res chain seq x y z
N MET A 1 18.41 16.76 -0.53
CA MET A 1 17.74 15.59 0.08
C MET A 1 16.71 15.06 -0.91
N GLY A 2 16.46 13.75 -0.92
CA GLY A 2 15.77 13.00 -1.98
C GLY A 2 14.27 13.28 -2.16
N GLN A 3 13.88 14.54 -2.28
CA GLN A 3 12.54 14.96 -2.70
C GLN A 3 12.52 15.01 -4.23
N GLY A 4 12.48 13.85 -4.87
CA GLY A 4 12.07 13.82 -6.29
C GLY A 4 10.69 14.45 -6.50
N GLU A 5 10.39 14.78 -7.75
CA GLU A 5 9.17 15.43 -8.20
C GLU A 5 7.94 14.58 -7.88
N GLU A 6 6.94 15.15 -7.22
CA GLU A 6 5.65 14.49 -7.02
C GLU A 6 4.92 14.45 -8.37
N ALA A 7 4.65 13.25 -8.86
CA ALA A 7 3.96 13.03 -10.14
C ALA A 7 2.44 12.93 -9.94
N GLU A 8 2.04 12.31 -8.83
CA GLU A 8 0.66 12.11 -8.38
C GLU A 8 0.67 12.09 -6.84
N GLU A 9 -0.48 12.22 -6.18
CA GLU A 9 -0.56 12.22 -4.71
C GLU A 9 0.17 11.00 -4.13
N GLY A 10 1.23 11.22 -3.36
CA GLY A 10 2.03 10.15 -2.75
C GLY A 10 2.97 9.40 -3.70
N THR A 11 2.99 9.70 -5.00
CA THR A 11 3.91 9.16 -6.01
C THR A 11 5.02 10.14 -6.34
N PHE A 12 6.27 9.72 -6.16
CA PHE A 12 7.43 10.56 -6.43
C PHE A 12 8.39 9.95 -7.44
N ARG A 13 8.79 10.74 -8.44
CA ARG A 13 9.86 10.42 -9.38
C ARG A 13 11.19 10.98 -8.90
N ARG A 14 12.14 10.11 -8.55
CA ARG A 14 13.49 10.48 -8.11
C ARG A 14 14.44 10.59 -9.31
N GLY A 15 15.50 11.40 -9.16
CA GLY A 15 16.42 11.75 -10.25
C GLY A 15 17.17 10.59 -10.92
N SER A 16 17.15 9.38 -10.34
CA SER A 16 17.69 8.15 -10.96
C SER A 16 16.67 7.40 -11.83
N GLY A 17 15.47 7.95 -12.05
CA GLY A 17 14.36 7.26 -12.74
C GLY A 17 13.57 6.31 -11.84
N ILE A 18 13.91 6.22 -10.55
CA ILE A 18 13.13 5.45 -9.58
C ILE A 18 11.82 6.19 -9.29
N ILE A 19 10.69 5.49 -9.43
CA ILE A 19 9.37 5.95 -9.02
C ILE A 19 9.00 5.23 -7.72
N THR A 20 8.51 5.95 -6.73
CA THR A 20 8.09 5.39 -5.45
C THR A 20 6.73 5.98 -5.07
N HIS A 21 5.74 5.12 -4.89
CA HIS A 21 4.43 5.49 -4.35
C HIS A 21 4.33 5.04 -2.89
N TYR A 22 3.85 5.93 -2.02
CA TYR A 22 3.65 5.67 -0.60
C TYR A 22 2.17 5.45 -0.31
N PHE A 23 1.82 4.19 -0.08
CA PHE A 23 0.44 3.79 0.15
C PHE A 23 -0.09 4.24 1.52
N ARG A 24 -1.35 4.63 1.53
CA ARG A 24 -2.23 4.74 2.71
C ARG A 24 -2.99 3.43 2.91
N GLU A 25 -3.49 3.20 4.12
CA GLU A 25 -4.27 1.99 4.44
C GLU A 25 -5.47 1.79 3.51
N GLY A 26 -6.22 2.86 3.23
CA GLY A 26 -7.40 2.79 2.34
C GLY A 26 -7.07 2.40 0.89
N GLU A 27 -5.86 2.67 0.42
CA GLU A 27 -5.45 2.36 -0.96
C GLU A 27 -5.22 0.87 -1.15
N ILE A 28 -4.70 0.18 -0.13
CA ILE A 28 -4.54 -1.28 -0.15
C ILE A 28 -5.89 -1.97 -0.34
N ALA A 29 -6.95 -1.47 0.32
CA ALA A 29 -8.30 -2.02 0.17
C ALA A 29 -8.82 -1.93 -1.28
N ALA A 30 -8.56 -0.80 -1.94
CA ALA A 30 -8.98 -0.56 -3.30
C ALA A 30 -8.17 -1.38 -4.32
N MET A 31 -6.85 -1.56 -4.09
CA MET A 31 -5.97 -2.30 -4.99
C MET A 31 -6.30 -3.80 -5.10
N PHE A 32 -6.79 -4.39 -4.01
CA PHE A 32 -7.09 -5.83 -3.94
C PHE A 32 -8.60 -6.11 -3.95
N SER A 33 -9.33 -5.41 -4.82
CA SER A 33 -10.78 -5.62 -5.00
C SER A 33 -11.07 -7.08 -5.36
N GLY A 34 -11.86 -7.76 -4.54
CA GLY A 34 -12.20 -9.18 -4.71
C GLY A 34 -11.59 -10.11 -3.66
N LEU A 35 -10.68 -9.61 -2.82
CA LEU A 35 -10.30 -10.26 -1.58
C LEU A 35 -10.96 -9.54 -0.40
N LYS A 36 -11.28 -10.30 0.65
CA LYS A 36 -11.75 -9.71 1.91
C LYS A 36 -10.53 -9.36 2.73
N ILE A 37 -10.50 -8.13 3.24
CA ILE A 37 -9.48 -7.70 4.20
C ILE A 37 -9.80 -8.35 5.55
N ASP A 38 -8.85 -9.12 6.07
CA ASP A 38 -8.92 -9.69 7.40
C ASP A 38 -8.22 -8.78 8.42
N LEU A 39 -7.08 -8.21 8.02
CA LEU A 39 -6.33 -7.24 8.80
C LEU A 39 -5.71 -6.19 7.88
N ILE A 40 -5.71 -4.94 8.32
CA ILE A 40 -4.82 -3.91 7.81
C ILE A 40 -4.29 -3.10 8.98
N ARG A 41 -2.99 -2.83 8.99
CA ARG A 41 -2.36 -1.97 10.00
C ARG A 41 -1.17 -1.23 9.42
N THR A 42 -0.96 -0.03 9.92
CA THR A 42 0.29 0.69 9.72
C THR A 42 1.16 0.55 10.96
N HIS A 43 2.42 0.18 10.79
CA HIS A 43 3.42 0.29 11.84
C HIS A 43 4.55 1.23 11.43
N GLY A 44 4.97 2.05 12.38
CA GLY A 44 6.04 3.03 12.20
C GLY A 44 7.16 2.79 13.19
N TRP A 45 8.40 2.92 12.75
CA TRP A 45 9.57 2.85 13.62
C TRP A 45 10.65 3.81 13.17
N ARG A 46 11.45 4.27 14.13
CA ARG A 46 12.59 5.13 13.87
C ARG A 46 13.78 4.28 13.45
N MET A 47 14.52 4.77 12.48
CA MET A 47 15.74 4.15 11.98
C MET A 47 16.83 5.20 11.86
N LYS A 48 18.08 4.79 12.04
CA LYS A 48 19.23 5.66 11.79
C LYS A 48 19.82 5.34 10.43
N ILE A 49 19.71 6.25 9.48
CA ILE A 49 20.27 6.12 8.13
C ILE A 49 21.33 7.21 7.96
N ARG A 50 22.59 6.81 7.72
CA ARG A 50 23.72 7.73 7.54
C ARG A 50 23.86 8.78 8.66
N GLY A 51 23.51 8.39 9.89
CA GLY A 51 23.57 9.26 11.07
C GLY A 51 22.31 10.08 11.33
N GLU A 52 21.40 10.20 10.35
CA GLU A 52 20.11 10.87 10.50
C GLU A 52 19.04 9.90 11.03
N GLU A 53 18.23 10.37 11.98
CA GLU A 53 17.07 9.63 12.46
C GLU A 53 15.88 9.88 11.51
N LEU A 54 15.38 8.82 10.88
CA LEU A 54 14.27 8.86 9.95
C LEU A 54 13.16 7.93 10.43
N VAL A 55 11.90 8.31 10.15
CA VAL A 55 10.76 7.43 10.39
C VAL A 55 10.53 6.58 9.15
N ARG A 56 10.45 5.27 9.35
CA ARG A 56 9.90 4.34 8.36
C ARG A 56 8.48 3.98 8.77
N SER A 57 7.60 3.89 7.79
CA SER A 57 6.24 3.39 7.95
C SER A 57 6.02 2.26 6.97
N GLU A 58 5.32 1.22 7.42
CA GLU A 58 4.94 0.07 6.62
C GLU A 58 3.46 -0.23 6.84
N VAL A 59 2.77 -0.52 5.74
CA VAL A 59 1.38 -0.97 5.77
C VAL A 59 1.38 -2.48 5.55
N GLU A 60 0.87 -3.21 6.53
CA GLU A 60 0.71 -4.66 6.50
C GLU A 60 -0.77 -4.99 6.29
N GLY A 61 -1.05 -5.80 5.28
CA GLY A 61 -2.40 -6.28 4.97
C GLY A 61 -2.45 -7.81 4.93
N VAL A 62 -3.41 -8.40 5.64
CA VAL A 62 -3.78 -9.82 5.51
C VAL A 62 -5.13 -9.87 4.80
N LEU A 63 -5.16 -10.56 3.65
CA LEU A 63 -6.34 -10.66 2.80
C LEU A 63 -6.66 -12.12 2.53
N VAL A 64 -7.94 -12.44 2.53
CA VAL A 64 -8.44 -13.80 2.28
C VAL A 64 -9.29 -13.83 1.02
N LYS A 65 -9.12 -14.88 0.23
CA LYS A 65 -10.02 -15.17 -0.88
C LYS A 65 -11.33 -15.69 -0.30
N VAL A 66 -12.43 -15.01 -0.63
CA VAL A 66 -13.77 -15.52 -0.31
C VAL A 66 -14.25 -16.27 -1.55
N GLU A 67 -14.50 -17.58 -1.41
CA GLU A 67 -15.18 -18.31 -2.48
C GLU A 67 -16.59 -17.77 -2.62
N GLN A 68 -16.92 -17.27 -3.81
CA GLN A 68 -18.32 -17.03 -4.17
C GLN A 68 -18.95 -18.41 -4.41
N ASN A 69 -19.92 -18.79 -3.57
CA ASN A 69 -20.68 -20.01 -3.80
C ASN A 69 -21.27 -19.99 -5.22
N PRO A 70 -21.10 -21.06 -6.03
CA PRO A 70 -21.58 -21.10 -7.41
C PRO A 70 -23.11 -20.99 -7.58
N SER A 71 -23.88 -20.95 -6.49
CA SER A 71 -25.34 -21.01 -6.51
C SER A 71 -26.07 -19.72 -6.88
N GLU A 72 -25.37 -18.59 -7.10
CA GLU A 72 -26.00 -17.33 -7.54
C GLU A 72 -25.91 -17.10 -9.07
N ARG A 73 -25.42 -18.06 -9.85
CA ARG A 73 -25.36 -17.97 -11.33
C ARG A 73 -26.62 -18.47 -12.06
N THR A 74 -27.81 -18.34 -11.49
CA THR A 74 -29.03 -18.70 -12.25
C THR A 74 -30.13 -17.65 -12.12
N MET A 75 -30.62 -17.26 -13.31
CA MET A 75 -31.80 -16.44 -13.64
C MET A 75 -31.56 -14.93 -13.75
N ASN A 76 -31.13 -14.51 -14.95
CA ASN A 76 -31.93 -13.66 -15.84
C ASN A 76 -31.55 -13.91 -17.30
#